data_AF-A0A538BG54-F1
#
_entry.id   AF-A0A538BG54-F1
#
_cell.length_a   1.000
_cell.length_b   1.000
_cell.length_c   1.000
_cell.angle_alpha   90.00
_cell.angle_beta   90.00
_cell.angle_gamma   90.00
#
_symmetry.space_group_name_H-M   'P 1'
#
loop_
_entity.id
_entity.type
_entity.pdbx_description
1 polymer ?
#
loop_
_entity_poly.entity_id
_entity_poly.type
_entity_poly.pdbx_seq_one_letter_code
_entity_poly.pdbx_strand_id
1 'polypeptide(L)'
;MVRRVARLFKPYRGQVGLVFLSILVTGALGVAPAFLTKAIINQALLPHDLHLLWRLVVLMIAIPLVSGVIGVGQTYLTTVVGQRVMQDLRNRLYEHLQAMSLRFFTGARTGDLQSRLQNDVGGVQSVVTNTASSVLSNVVTVLSTVVAMLLLSWQLTALSFAVVPVFVFLTWRVGRARRQVSKETQESLAELSTLTEETLSVSGVLLAKTFDRQRDAIARYRE
;
A
#
# COMPACT_ATOMS: atom_id res chain seq x y z
N MET A 1 -0.50 9.93 18.43
CA MET A 1 -0.06 8.53 18.21
C MET A 1 1.26 8.41 17.44
N VAL A 2 1.45 9.14 16.32
CA VAL A 2 2.65 9.03 15.45
C VAL A 2 3.99 9.14 16.20
N ARG A 3 4.15 10.10 17.13
CA ARG A 3 5.35 10.24 17.98
C ARG A 3 5.64 9.05 18.91
N ARG A 4 4.63 8.24 19.25
CA ARG A 4 4.77 7.06 20.12
C ARG A 4 5.25 5.86 19.30
N VAL A 5 4.69 5.69 18.11
CA VAL A 5 5.12 4.68 17.13
C VAL A 5 6.52 4.97 16.61
N ALA A 6 6.84 6.23 16.28
CA ALA A 6 8.18 6.63 15.85
C ALA A 6 9.28 6.37 16.91
N ARG A 7 8.92 6.30 18.19
CA ARG A 7 9.85 5.94 19.27
C ARG A 7 10.23 4.45 19.27
N LEU A 8 9.38 3.55 18.75
CA LEU A 8 9.74 2.14 18.57
C LEU A 8 10.86 1.94 17.53
N PHE A 9 11.04 2.87 16.61
CA PHE A 9 12.09 2.81 15.57
C PHE A 9 13.42 3.41 16.03
N LYS A 10 13.47 4.04 17.21
CA LYS A 10 14.69 4.62 17.79
C LYS A 10 15.87 3.61 17.85
N PRO A 11 15.69 2.34 18.28
CA PRO A 11 16.77 1.35 18.26
C PRO A 11 17.24 0.95 16.84
N TYR A 12 16.40 1.14 15.81
CA TYR A 12 16.69 0.73 14.42
C TYR A 12 17.08 1.90 13.50
N ARG A 13 17.46 3.06 14.06
CA ARG A 13 17.75 4.29 13.31
C ARG A 13 18.78 4.12 12.19
N GLY A 14 19.82 3.32 12.40
CA GLY A 14 20.83 3.05 11.37
C GLY A 14 20.25 2.30 10.16
N GLN A 15 19.42 1.29 10.41
CA GLN A 15 18.78 0.51 9.36
C GLN A 15 17.74 1.35 8.60
N VAL A 16 16.95 2.17 9.32
CA VAL A 16 16.02 3.13 8.70
C VAL A 16 16.75 4.15 7.84
N GLY A 17 17.90 4.66 8.31
CA GLY A 17 18.75 5.56 7.52
C GLY A 17 19.27 4.90 6.24
N LEU A 18 19.65 3.62 6.30
CA LEU A 18 20.08 2.86 5.12
C LEU A 18 18.93 2.66 4.14
N VAL A 19 17.74 2.28 4.60
CA VAL A 19 16.54 2.19 3.74
C VAL A 19 16.26 3.53 3.05
N PHE A 20 16.32 4.64 3.80
CA PHE A 20 16.14 5.97 3.24
C PHE A 20 17.18 6.31 2.17
N LEU A 21 18.45 6.00 2.42
CA LEU A 21 19.53 6.20 1.44
C LEU A 21 19.30 5.34 0.19
N SER A 22 18.91 4.07 0.34
CA SER A 22 18.58 3.18 -0.79
C SER A 22 17.42 3.75 -1.62
N ILE A 23 16.40 4.31 -0.99
CA ILE A 23 15.29 5.00 -1.68
C ILE A 23 15.80 6.19 -2.48
N LEU A 24 16.67 7.03 -1.90
CA LEU A 24 17.24 8.18 -2.62
C LEU A 24 18.07 7.74 -3.83
N VAL A 25 18.91 6.72 -3.67
CA VAL A 25 19.74 6.19 -4.76
C VAL A 25 18.89 5.58 -5.86
N THR A 26 17.93 4.73 -5.52
CA THR A 26 17.02 4.11 -6.50
C THR A 26 16.13 5.14 -7.19
N GLY A 27 15.65 6.16 -6.47
CA GLY A 27 14.91 7.27 -7.06
C GLY A 27 15.73 8.10 -8.05
N ALA A 28 17.03 8.31 -7.79
CA ALA A 28 17.93 8.98 -8.72
C ALA A 28 18.25 8.10 -9.95
N LEU A 29 18.55 6.82 -9.73
CA LEU A 29 18.80 5.84 -10.80
C LEU A 29 17.55 5.63 -11.67
N GLY A 30 16.35 5.69 -11.08
CA GLY A 30 15.09 5.50 -11.78
C GLY A 30 14.82 6.52 -12.88
N VAL A 31 15.43 7.70 -12.82
CA VAL A 31 15.27 8.73 -13.86
C VAL A 31 16.43 8.77 -14.85
N ALA A 32 17.52 8.07 -14.57
CA ALA A 32 18.66 7.99 -15.47
C ALA A 32 18.30 7.51 -16.90
N PRO A 33 17.37 6.54 -17.11
CA PRO A 33 16.96 6.15 -18.46
C PRO A 33 16.50 7.32 -19.33
N ALA A 34 15.77 8.29 -18.78
CA ALA A 34 15.31 9.45 -19.56
C ALA A 34 16.47 10.31 -20.10
N PHE A 35 17.50 10.52 -19.28
CA PHE A 35 18.71 11.24 -19.70
C PHE A 35 19.54 10.42 -20.68
N LEU A 36 19.64 9.10 -20.46
CA LEU A 36 20.35 8.21 -21.38
C LEU A 36 19.68 8.16 -22.74
N THR A 37 18.34 8.07 -22.80
CA THR A 37 17.61 8.14 -24.08
C THR A 37 17.87 9.46 -24.80
N LYS A 38 17.86 10.60 -24.10
CA LYS A 38 18.22 11.90 -24.70
C LYS A 38 19.65 11.89 -25.24
N ALA A 39 20.60 11.34 -24.50
CA ALA A 39 22.01 11.26 -24.92
C ALA A 39 22.20 10.31 -26.10
N ILE A 40 21.53 9.14 -26.11
CA ILE A 40 21.56 8.16 -27.20
C ILE A 40 21.10 8.83 -28.49
N ILE A 41 19.95 9.52 -28.46
CA ILE A 41 19.42 10.18 -29.65
C ILE A 41 20.34 11.32 -30.10
N ASN A 42 20.64 12.26 -29.21
CA ASN A 42 21.28 13.53 -29.60
C ASN A 42 22.80 13.44 -29.80
N GLN A 43 23.49 12.57 -29.06
CA GLN A 43 24.96 12.53 -29.01
C GLN A 43 25.55 11.27 -29.64
N ALA A 44 24.80 10.16 -29.71
CA ALA A 44 25.30 8.93 -30.30
C ALA A 44 24.74 8.68 -31.71
N LEU A 45 23.41 8.74 -31.87
CA LEU A 45 22.75 8.49 -33.17
C LEU A 45 23.00 9.62 -34.18
N LEU A 46 22.72 10.87 -33.82
CA LEU A 46 22.91 12.00 -34.75
C LEU A 46 24.38 12.12 -35.25
N PRO A 47 25.40 12.07 -34.36
CA PRO A 47 26.80 12.17 -34.77
C PRO A 47 27.41 10.87 -35.32
N HIS A 48 26.65 9.76 -35.33
CA HIS A 48 27.10 8.42 -35.74
C HIS A 48 28.29 7.87 -34.91
N ASP A 49 28.40 8.22 -33.62
CA ASP A 49 29.43 7.67 -32.73
C ASP A 49 28.98 6.34 -32.12
N LEU A 50 29.40 5.25 -32.77
CA LEU A 50 29.08 3.88 -32.37
C LEU A 50 29.72 3.49 -31.02
N HIS A 51 30.85 4.09 -30.65
CA HIS A 51 31.54 3.77 -29.40
C HIS A 51 30.79 4.37 -28.20
N LEU A 52 30.34 5.63 -28.33
CA LEU A 52 29.46 6.25 -27.34
C LEU A 52 28.10 5.53 -27.24
N LEU A 53 27.55 5.11 -28.38
CA LEU A 53 26.29 4.35 -28.43
C LEU A 53 26.36 3.08 -27.58
N TRP A 54 27.37 2.24 -27.78
CA TRP A 54 27.55 1.00 -27.02
C TRP A 54 27.63 1.26 -25.52
N ARG A 55 28.39 2.29 -25.10
CA ARG A 55 28.50 2.64 -23.68
C ARG A 55 27.16 3.06 -23.07
N LEU A 56 26.37 3.85 -23.79
CA LEU A 56 25.06 4.29 -23.31
C LEU A 56 24.04 3.15 -23.26
N VAL A 57 24.05 2.24 -24.24
CA VAL A 57 23.18 1.06 -24.26
C VAL A 57 23.52 0.11 -23.10
N VAL A 58 24.81 -0.16 -22.86
CA VAL A 58 25.24 -0.98 -21.70
C VAL A 58 24.78 -0.34 -20.40
N LEU A 59 24.91 0.98 -20.26
CA LEU A 59 24.46 1.69 -19.07
C LEU A 59 22.93 1.64 -18.90
N MET A 60 22.18 1.68 -20.00
CA MET A 60 20.72 1.58 -20.01
C MET A 60 20.22 0.19 -19.53
N ILE A 61 21.02 -0.85 -19.70
CA ILE A 61 20.75 -2.20 -19.16
C ILE A 61 21.27 -2.32 -17.73
N ALA A 62 22.47 -1.81 -17.45
CA ALA A 62 23.12 -1.95 -16.14
C ALA A 62 22.39 -1.20 -15.02
N ILE A 63 21.87 0.00 -15.29
CA ILE A 63 21.19 0.81 -14.27
C ILE A 63 19.94 0.11 -13.70
N PRO A 64 18.99 -0.39 -14.50
CA PRO A 64 17.85 -1.15 -13.98
C PRO A 64 18.26 -2.40 -13.21
N LEU A 65 19.30 -3.12 -13.65
CA LEU A 65 19.80 -4.30 -12.93
C LEU A 65 20.33 -3.92 -11.54
N VAL A 66 21.18 -2.90 -11.46
CA VAL A 66 21.71 -2.40 -10.18
C VAL A 66 20.58 -1.88 -9.30
N SER A 67 19.63 -1.12 -9.86
CA SER A 67 18.46 -0.64 -9.14
C SER A 67 17.60 -1.79 -8.61
N GLY A 68 17.46 -2.88 -9.37
CA GLY A 68 16.77 -4.09 -8.94
C GLY A 68 17.44 -4.77 -7.76
N VAL A 69 18.77 -4.93 -7.80
CA VAL A 69 19.55 -5.50 -6.70
C VAL A 69 19.43 -4.65 -5.43
N ILE A 70 19.55 -3.32 -5.56
CA ILE A 70 19.33 -2.39 -4.44
C ILE A 70 17.90 -2.51 -3.91
N GLY A 71 16.91 -2.64 -4.80
CA GLY A 71 15.50 -2.81 -4.44
C GLY A 71 15.23 -4.09 -3.63
N VAL A 72 15.89 -5.21 -3.98
CA VAL A 72 15.81 -6.45 -3.20
C VAL A 72 16.42 -6.25 -1.81
N GLY A 73 17.62 -5.66 -1.72
CA GLY A 73 18.27 -5.37 -0.45
C GLY A 73 17.44 -4.43 0.44
N GLN A 74 16.85 -3.39 -0.16
CA GLN A 74 15.93 -2.47 0.51
C GLN A 74 14.69 -3.19 1.05
N THR A 75 14.08 -4.05 0.24
CA THR A 75 12.88 -4.83 0.65
C THR A 75 13.21 -5.77 1.80
N TYR A 76 14.35 -6.46 1.72
CA TYR A 76 14.83 -7.33 2.79
C TYR A 76 15.05 -6.55 4.09
N LEU A 77 15.81 -5.44 4.03
CA LEU A 77 16.11 -4.64 5.21
C LEU A 77 14.85 -4.04 5.84
N THR A 78 13.94 -3.53 5.01
CA THR A 78 12.65 -3.00 5.44
C THR A 78 11.85 -4.08 6.17
N THR A 79 11.78 -5.30 5.61
CA THR A 79 11.09 -6.44 6.22
C THR A 79 11.70 -6.82 7.57
N VAL A 80 13.03 -6.92 7.65
CA VAL A 80 13.73 -7.27 8.90
C VAL A 80 13.48 -6.22 9.98
N VAL A 81 13.59 -4.93 9.65
CA VAL A 81 13.32 -3.83 10.59
C VAL A 81 11.88 -3.91 11.10
N GLY A 82 10.91 -4.09 10.20
CA GLY A 82 9.51 -4.23 10.58
C GLY A 82 9.27 -5.38 11.54
N GLN A 83 9.77 -6.57 11.20
CA GLN A 83 9.59 -7.76 12.05
C GLN A 83 10.22 -7.59 13.44
N ARG A 84 11.41 -6.97 13.53
CA ARG A 84 12.06 -6.68 14.81
C ARG A 84 11.26 -5.70 15.67
N VAL A 85 10.76 -4.62 15.07
CA VAL A 85 9.87 -3.67 15.76
C VAL A 85 8.61 -4.37 16.26
N MET A 86 8.06 -5.31 15.49
CA MET A 86 6.87 -6.06 15.89
C MET A 86 7.14 -7.05 17.01
N GLN A 87 8.29 -7.71 16.99
CA GLN A 87 8.72 -8.56 18.08
C GLN A 87 8.80 -7.77 19.39
N ASP A 88 9.44 -6.59 19.36
CA ASP A 88 9.53 -5.71 20.53
C ASP A 88 8.14 -5.25 21.01
N LEU A 89 7.24 -4.92 20.09
CA LEU A 89 5.87 -4.51 20.45
C LEU A 89 5.09 -5.65 21.09
N ARG A 90 5.18 -6.86 20.53
CA ARG A 90 4.52 -8.07 21.06
C ARG A 90 5.05 -8.41 22.45
N ASN A 91 6.36 -8.35 22.65
CA ASN A 91 6.99 -8.61 23.95
C ASN A 91 6.49 -7.62 25.01
N ARG A 92 6.51 -6.32 24.72
CA ARG A 92 6.02 -5.28 25.65
C ARG A 92 4.54 -5.41 25.98
N LEU A 93 3.71 -5.76 24.98
CA LEU A 93 2.29 -5.99 25.20
C LEU A 93 2.06 -7.24 26.05
N TYR A 94 2.80 -8.31 25.81
CA TYR A 94 2.71 -9.54 26.59
C TYR A 94 3.14 -9.32 28.05
N GLU A 95 4.26 -8.66 28.29
CA GLU A 95 4.71 -8.26 29.64
C GLU A 95 3.66 -7.40 30.36
N HIS A 96 3.05 -6.44 29.65
CA HIS A 96 2.01 -5.61 30.23
C HIS A 96 0.74 -6.40 30.58
N LEU A 97 0.31 -7.33 29.72
CA LEU A 97 -0.84 -8.18 29.98
C LEU A 97 -0.62 -9.09 31.20
N GLN A 98 0.59 -9.67 31.34
CA GLN A 98 0.94 -10.50 32.49
C GLN A 98 0.92 -9.72 33.82
N ALA A 99 1.18 -8.40 33.78
CA ALA A 99 1.11 -7.54 34.96
C ALA A 99 -0.32 -7.05 35.31
N MET A 100 -1.34 -7.34 34.48
CA MET A 100 -2.72 -6.90 34.75
C MET A 100 -3.43 -7.79 35.78
N SER A 101 -4.33 -7.18 36.55
CA SER A 101 -5.15 -7.89 37.54
C SER A 101 -6.07 -8.93 36.91
N LEU A 102 -6.37 -10.01 37.63
CA LEU A 102 -7.31 -11.06 37.21
C LEU A 102 -8.69 -10.51 36.77
N ARG A 103 -9.15 -9.40 37.36
CA ARG A 103 -10.41 -8.72 37.01
C ARG A 103 -10.51 -8.34 35.53
N PHE A 104 -9.38 -8.00 34.90
CA PHE A 104 -9.33 -7.69 33.47
C PHE A 104 -9.66 -8.93 32.62
N PHE A 105 -9.11 -10.09 33.00
CA PHE A 105 -9.32 -11.37 32.31
C PHE A 105 -10.71 -11.96 32.55
N THR A 106 -11.35 -11.67 33.68
CA THR A 106 -12.74 -12.10 33.93
C THR A 106 -13.77 -11.29 33.13
N GLY A 107 -13.41 -10.08 32.66
CA GLY A 107 -14.29 -9.22 31.87
C GLY A 107 -14.05 -9.30 30.35
N ALA A 108 -12.88 -9.76 29.91
CA ALA A 108 -12.52 -9.87 28.50
C ALA A 108 -12.58 -11.33 28.02
N ARG A 109 -13.15 -11.58 26.83
CA ARG A 109 -13.03 -12.90 26.20
C ARG A 109 -11.58 -13.10 25.77
N THR A 110 -10.98 -14.23 26.15
CA THR A 110 -9.58 -14.56 25.81
C THR A 110 -9.31 -14.48 24.30
N GLY A 111 -10.29 -14.84 23.47
CA GLY A 111 -10.22 -14.73 22.00
C GLY A 111 -10.11 -13.28 21.48
N ASP A 112 -10.70 -12.31 22.16
CA ASP A 112 -10.63 -10.90 21.76
C ASP A 112 -9.22 -10.33 22.04
N LEU A 113 -8.60 -10.76 23.14
CA LEU A 113 -7.22 -10.38 23.48
C LEU A 113 -6.23 -10.96 22.46
N GLN A 114 -6.41 -12.23 22.09
CA GLN A 114 -5.58 -12.88 21.08
C GLN A 114 -5.75 -12.23 19.70
N SER A 115 -6.98 -11.91 19.31
CA SER A 115 -7.29 -11.22 18.05
C SER A 115 -6.64 -9.84 18.00
N ARG A 116 -6.74 -9.03 19.06
CA ARG A 116 -6.10 -7.71 19.12
C ARG A 116 -4.57 -7.79 19.07
N LEU A 117 -3.98 -8.76 19.79
CA LEU A 117 -2.53 -8.95 19.80
C LEU A 117 -1.97 -9.40 18.44
N GLN A 118 -2.78 -10.05 17.62
CA GLN A 118 -2.37 -10.49 16.27
C GLN A 118 -2.72 -9.44 15.21
N ASN A 119 -3.98 -9.01 15.15
CA ASN A 119 -4.52 -8.18 14.07
C ASN A 119 -4.17 -6.70 14.23
N ASP A 120 -4.34 -6.10 15.41
CA ASP A 120 -4.06 -4.66 15.59
C ASP A 120 -2.55 -4.41 15.51
N VAL A 121 -1.77 -5.31 16.10
CA VAL A 121 -0.30 -5.32 16.04
C VAL A 121 0.15 -5.53 14.58
N GLY A 122 -0.41 -6.49 13.86
CA GLY A 122 -0.14 -6.67 12.42
C GLY A 122 -0.53 -5.46 11.56
N GLY A 123 -1.62 -4.78 11.90
CA GLY A 123 -2.03 -3.53 11.24
C GLY A 123 -0.99 -2.42 11.43
N VAL A 124 -0.50 -2.24 12.66
CA VAL A 124 0.60 -1.31 12.97
C VAL A 124 1.87 -1.68 12.20
N GLN A 125 2.19 -2.97 12.08
CA GLN A 125 3.31 -3.42 11.26
C GLN A 125 3.20 -2.92 9.83
N SER A 126 2.08 -3.17 9.17
CA SER A 126 1.92 -2.84 7.75
C SER A 126 2.04 -1.34 7.49
N VAL A 127 1.43 -0.52 8.33
CA VAL A 127 1.48 0.95 8.20
C VAL A 127 2.91 1.47 8.33
N VAL A 128 3.68 0.97 9.31
CA VAL A 128 4.98 1.55 9.58
C VAL A 128 6.08 0.97 8.69
N THR A 129 5.94 -0.29 8.26
CA THR A 129 6.96 -0.94 7.44
C THR A 129 6.71 -0.74 5.94
N ASN A 130 5.48 -0.98 5.49
CA ASN A 130 5.15 -0.98 4.07
C ASN A 130 4.64 0.39 3.64
N THR A 131 3.58 0.90 4.28
CA THR A 131 2.96 2.16 3.85
C THR A 131 3.91 3.33 3.97
N ALA A 132 4.62 3.48 5.09
CA ALA A 132 5.58 4.57 5.26
C ALA A 132 6.72 4.53 4.23
N SER A 133 7.31 3.36 4.01
CA SER A 133 8.40 3.17 3.04
C SER A 133 7.92 3.41 1.60
N SER A 134 6.74 2.91 1.24
CA SER A 134 6.15 3.14 -0.08
C SER A 134 5.80 4.61 -0.31
N VAL A 135 5.22 5.30 0.67
CA VAL A 135 4.95 6.74 0.57
C VAL A 135 6.25 7.52 0.38
N LEU A 136 7.28 7.20 1.16
CA LEU A 136 8.58 7.85 1.04
C LEU A 136 9.23 7.60 -0.33
N SER A 137 9.19 6.35 -0.80
CA SER A 137 9.66 5.95 -2.13
C SER A 137 8.91 6.67 -3.24
N ASN A 138 7.59 6.77 -3.14
CA ASN A 138 6.76 7.49 -4.12
C ASN A 138 7.07 8.97 -4.12
N VAL A 139 7.22 9.61 -2.95
CA VAL A 139 7.60 11.03 -2.85
C VAL A 139 8.96 11.26 -3.49
N VAL A 140 9.95 10.44 -3.17
CA VAL A 140 11.30 10.56 -3.76
C VAL A 140 11.25 10.35 -5.27
N THR A 141 10.51 9.36 -5.75
CA THR A 141 10.33 9.09 -7.18
C THR A 141 9.66 10.26 -7.89
N VAL A 142 8.60 10.83 -7.31
CA VAL A 142 7.92 12.01 -7.87
C VAL A 142 8.86 13.20 -7.89
N LEU A 143 9.56 13.49 -6.79
CA LEU A 143 10.50 14.61 -6.72
C LEU A 143 11.65 14.44 -7.71
N SER A 144 12.29 13.28 -7.77
CA SER A 144 13.38 13.02 -8.71
C SER A 144 12.91 13.13 -10.16
N THR A 145 11.71 12.62 -10.46
CA THR A 145 11.11 12.72 -11.80
C THR A 145 10.82 14.17 -12.16
N VAL A 146 10.21 14.95 -11.27
CA VAL A 146 9.90 16.37 -11.53
C VAL A 146 11.18 17.19 -11.72
N VAL A 147 12.19 16.99 -10.87
CA VAL A 147 13.50 17.64 -11.00
C VAL A 147 14.12 17.29 -12.35
N ALA A 148 14.11 16.01 -12.74
CA ALA A 148 14.65 15.60 -14.02
C ALA A 148 13.89 16.18 -15.21
N MET A 149 12.55 16.22 -15.16
CA MET A 149 11.72 16.84 -16.19
C MET A 149 12.09 18.32 -16.36
N LEU A 150 12.23 19.07 -15.26
CA LEU A 150 12.65 20.47 -15.27
C LEU A 150 14.05 20.64 -15.88
N LEU A 151 15.00 19.75 -15.56
CA LEU A 151 16.34 19.74 -16.13
C LEU A 151 16.35 19.40 -17.63
N LEU A 152 15.39 18.60 -18.11
CA LEU A 152 15.27 18.22 -19.51
C LEU A 152 14.62 19.33 -20.36
N SER A 153 13.47 19.84 -19.92
CA SER A 153 12.77 20.98 -20.52
C SER A 153 11.68 21.49 -19.57
N TRP A 154 11.83 22.73 -19.09
CA TRP A 154 10.83 23.36 -18.23
C TRP A 154 9.51 23.64 -18.97
N GLN A 155 9.53 23.88 -20.29
CA GLN A 155 8.34 24.15 -21.10
C GLN A 155 7.45 22.91 -21.22
N LEU A 156 8.04 21.75 -21.56
CA LEU A 156 7.30 20.49 -21.63
C LEU A 156 6.81 20.05 -20.24
N THR A 157 7.59 20.35 -19.20
CA THR A 157 7.19 20.09 -17.82
C THR A 157 5.95 20.90 -17.43
N ALA A 158 5.93 22.20 -17.71
CA ALA A 158 4.77 23.07 -17.43
C ALA A 158 3.52 22.58 -18.18
N LEU A 159 3.66 22.21 -19.46
CA LEU A 159 2.57 21.62 -20.24
C LEU A 159 2.06 20.32 -19.60
N SER A 160 2.96 19.43 -19.17
CA SER A 160 2.60 18.18 -18.49
C SER A 160 1.80 18.45 -17.21
N PHE A 161 2.24 19.40 -16.39
CA PHE A 161 1.54 19.80 -15.17
C PHE A 161 0.16 20.42 -15.45
N ALA A 162 -0.02 21.13 -16.57
CA ALA A 162 -1.32 21.68 -16.95
C ALA A 162 -2.35 20.57 -17.30
N VAL A 163 -1.87 19.43 -17.80
CA VAL A 163 -2.71 18.28 -18.17
C VAL A 163 -3.13 17.44 -16.96
N VAL A 164 -2.28 17.34 -15.93
CA VAL A 164 -2.56 16.60 -14.68
C VAL A 164 -3.92 16.93 -14.03
N PRO A 165 -4.30 18.20 -13.75
CA PRO A 165 -5.55 18.52 -13.08
C PRO A 165 -6.78 18.08 -13.88
N VAL A 166 -6.70 18.07 -15.22
CA VAL A 166 -7.78 17.57 -16.08
C VAL A 166 -8.00 16.09 -15.80
N PHE A 167 -6.94 15.28 -15.85
CA PHE A 167 -7.04 13.85 -15.53
C PHE A 167 -7.49 13.59 -14.09
N VAL A 168 -6.96 14.33 -13.12
CA VAL A 168 -7.38 14.22 -11.71
C VAL A 168 -8.87 14.50 -11.57
N PHE A 169 -9.39 15.54 -12.24
CA PHE A 169 -10.81 15.88 -12.23
C PHE A 169 -11.68 14.76 -12.83
N LEU A 170 -11.29 14.22 -14.00
CA LEU A 170 -11.99 13.10 -14.64
C LEU A 170 -11.99 11.86 -13.75
N THR A 171 -10.83 11.44 -13.24
CA THR A 171 -10.69 10.29 -12.36
C THR A 171 -11.49 10.46 -11.08
N TRP A 172 -11.49 11.67 -10.48
CA TRP A 172 -12.26 11.95 -9.28
C TRP A 172 -13.77 11.86 -9.52
N ARG A 173 -14.25 12.36 -10.67
CA ARG A 173 -15.67 12.29 -11.03
C ARG A 173 -16.14 10.85 -11.23
N VAL A 174 -15.37 10.04 -11.96
CA VAL A 174 -15.62 8.61 -12.13
C VAL A 174 -15.56 7.87 -10.79
N GLY A 175 -14.57 8.18 -9.96
CA GLY A 175 -14.41 7.58 -8.64
C GLY A 175 -15.61 7.85 -7.71
N ARG A 176 -16.17 9.07 -7.73
CA ARG A 176 -17.37 9.39 -6.96
C ARG A 176 -18.59 8.61 -7.45
N ALA A 177 -18.81 8.52 -8.77
CA ALA A 177 -19.90 7.74 -9.33
C ALA A 177 -19.78 6.24 -8.95
N ARG A 178 -18.58 5.67 -9.10
CA ARG A 178 -18.32 4.27 -8.73
C ARG A 178 -18.57 4.02 -7.24
N ARG A 179 -18.15 4.94 -6.36
CA ARG A 179 -18.36 4.82 -4.91
C ARG A 179 -19.85 4.77 -4.55
N GLN A 180 -20.69 5.54 -5.23
CA GLN A 180 -22.13 5.52 -5.02
C GLN A 180 -22.73 4.17 -5.40
N VAL A 181 -22.44 3.69 -6.60
CA VAL A 181 -22.93 2.37 -7.08
C VAL A 181 -22.44 1.22 -6.19
N SER A 182 -21.18 1.26 -5.75
CA SER A 182 -20.65 0.25 -4.82
C SER A 182 -21.36 0.27 -3.46
N LYS A 183 -21.79 1.45 -2.97
CA LYS A 183 -22.55 1.55 -1.72
C LYS A 183 -23.93 0.91 -1.87
N GLU A 184 -24.65 1.24 -2.94
CA GLU A 184 -25.97 0.66 -3.25
C GLU A 184 -25.88 -0.86 -3.41
N THR A 185 -24.87 -1.35 -4.14
CA THR A 185 -24.61 -2.79 -4.28
C THR A 185 -24.37 -3.45 -2.92
N GLN A 186 -23.61 -2.80 -2.03
CA GLN A 186 -23.29 -3.35 -0.72
C GLN A 186 -24.49 -3.33 0.23
N GLU A 187 -25.38 -2.35 0.10
CA GLU A 187 -26.68 -2.30 0.81
C GLU A 187 -27.59 -3.46 0.35
N SER A 188 -27.76 -3.66 -0.96
CA SER A 188 -28.57 -4.79 -1.47
C SER A 188 -27.99 -6.16 -1.10
N LEU A 189 -26.66 -6.33 -1.14
CA LEU A 189 -26.02 -7.56 -0.69
C LEU A 189 -26.23 -7.82 0.82
N ALA A 190 -26.25 -6.77 1.64
CA ALA A 190 -26.53 -6.89 3.06
C ALA A 190 -27.99 -7.31 3.29
N GLU A 191 -28.95 -6.71 2.58
CA GLU A 191 -30.37 -7.09 2.64
C GLU A 191 -30.60 -8.55 2.23
N LEU A 192 -29.98 -9.00 1.13
CA LEU A 192 -30.03 -10.40 0.71
C LEU A 192 -29.42 -11.34 1.75
N SER A 193 -28.30 -10.95 2.37
CA SER A 193 -27.67 -11.74 3.43
C SER A 193 -28.57 -11.86 4.66
N THR A 194 -29.20 -10.77 5.08
CA THR A 194 -30.16 -10.76 6.20
C THR A 194 -31.38 -11.63 5.88
N LEU A 195 -31.97 -11.48 4.68
CA LEU A 195 -33.10 -12.31 4.25
C LEU A 195 -32.74 -13.80 4.23
N THR A 196 -31.54 -14.13 3.76
CA THR A 196 -31.03 -15.51 3.74
C THR A 196 -30.87 -16.04 5.15
N GLU A 197 -30.27 -15.27 6.06
CA GLU A 197 -30.10 -15.64 7.46
C GLU A 197 -31.44 -15.86 8.17
N GLU A 198 -32.39 -14.94 7.99
CA GLU A 198 -33.73 -15.05 8.56
C GLU A 198 -34.50 -16.27 8.02
N THR A 199 -34.55 -16.45 6.69
CA THR A 199 -35.39 -17.46 6.04
C THR A 199 -34.81 -18.86 6.07
N LEU A 200 -33.47 -19.01 6.04
CA LEU A 200 -32.78 -20.30 6.13
C LEU A 200 -32.37 -20.68 7.54
N SER A 201 -32.58 -19.82 8.55
CA SER A 201 -32.45 -20.21 9.95
C SER A 201 -33.39 -21.36 10.32
N VAL A 202 -33.04 -22.13 11.35
CA VAL A 202 -33.89 -23.22 11.86
C VAL A 202 -35.30 -22.72 12.18
N SER A 203 -35.41 -21.56 12.84
CA SER A 203 -36.67 -20.92 13.18
C SER A 203 -37.44 -20.43 11.94
N GLY A 204 -36.75 -19.84 10.97
CA GLY A 204 -37.35 -19.35 9.72
C GLY A 204 -37.90 -20.47 8.85
N VAL A 205 -37.14 -21.55 8.66
CA VAL A 205 -37.57 -22.72 7.88
C VAL A 205 -38.74 -23.44 8.57
N LEU A 206 -38.70 -23.56 9.90
CA LEU A 206 -39.80 -24.15 10.66
C LEU A 206 -41.08 -23.34 10.48
N LEU A 207 -41.01 -22.01 10.63
CA LEU A 207 -42.15 -21.11 10.44
C LEU A 207 -42.71 -21.17 9.01
N ALA A 208 -41.83 -21.17 8.00
CA ALA A 208 -42.26 -21.26 6.61
C ALA A 208 -42.97 -22.59 6.30
N LYS A 209 -42.54 -23.71 6.92
CA LYS A 209 -43.17 -25.03 6.75
C LYS A 209 -44.46 -25.20 7.53
N THR A 210 -44.55 -24.69 8.76
CA THR A 210 -45.75 -24.84 9.59
C THR A 210 -46.92 -23.96 9.13
N PHE A 211 -46.62 -22.81 8.51
CA PHE A 211 -47.62 -21.88 7.97
C PHE A 211 -47.81 -21.97 6.45
N ASP A 212 -47.19 -22.95 5.77
CA ASP A 212 -47.25 -23.13 4.30
C ASP A 212 -46.84 -21.88 3.49
N ARG A 213 -45.84 -21.12 3.99
CA ARG A 213 -45.37 -19.85 3.41
C ARG A 213 -44.05 -19.94 2.65
N GLN A 214 -43.69 -21.13 2.19
CA GLN A 214 -42.44 -21.35 1.46
C GLN A 214 -42.39 -20.57 0.14
N ARG A 215 -43.54 -20.45 -0.55
CA ARG A 215 -43.64 -19.68 -1.81
C ARG A 215 -43.39 -18.19 -1.58
N ASP A 216 -43.91 -17.63 -0.48
CA ASP A 216 -43.71 -16.21 -0.12
C ASP A 216 -42.25 -15.90 0.23
N ALA A 217 -41.55 -16.84 0.87
CA ALA A 217 -40.11 -16.70 1.14
C ALA A 217 -39.28 -16.75 -0.16
N ILE A 218 -39.64 -17.62 -1.10
CA ILE A 218 -38.99 -17.70 -2.42
C ILE A 218 -39.28 -16.45 -3.25
N ALA A 219 -40.50 -15.92 -3.19
CA ALA A 219 -40.88 -14.70 -3.89
C ALA A 219 -40.07 -13.49 -3.39
N ARG A 220 -40.00 -13.30 -2.06
CA ARG A 220 -39.19 -12.23 -1.44
C ARG A 220 -37.70 -12.30 -1.74
N TYR A 221 -37.16 -13.48 -2.01
CA TYR A 221 -35.75 -13.65 -2.40
C TYR A 221 -35.48 -13.35 -3.88
N ARG A 222 -36.53 -13.38 -4.73
CA ARG A 222 -36.43 -13.07 -6.15
C ARG A 222 -36.62 -11.59 -6.48
N GLU A 223 -37.28 -10.86 -5.59
CA GLU A 223 -37.36 -9.40 -5.61
C GLU A 223 -36.00 -8.78 -5.26
#